data_AF-A0A537THF4-F1
#
_entry.id   AF-A0A537THF4-F1
#
_cell.length_a   1.000
_cell.length_b   1.000
_cell.length_c   1.000
_cell.angle_alpha   90.00
_cell.angle_beta   90.00
_cell.angle_gamma   90.00
#
_symmetry.space_group_name_H-M   'P 1'
#
loop_
_entity.id
_entity.type
_entity.pdbx_description
1 polymer ?
#
loop_
_entity_poly.entity_id
_entity_poly.type
_entity_poly.pdbx_seq_one_letter_code
_entity_poly.pdbx_strand_id
1 'polypeptide(L)'
;MAIAALSDVEASEVELREFVAAYEALRGAERVEYCPPSDGFRAAVIAAEGWRQSALWESDGSWTAFAGVLYGVSPSPGARLEEADGHFGLISFDAGRRRMIVATDAFGVQAMYVAESEGRAYVSTSAMAIARHLRLPADRFRARSFVRTGFHVGDSTLWEGVRRLEPGTALELGRAGRTELFYWRPTRDEAVTRLGLAKSADHVLEVAVGAAAAYLGSRPCTWADLSGGHDSRLLALILDRAGVDFSAATRGDPGDEEARVAGRVAELGGWEWRLFPYPASWKDEAPPLLPKAVAWGDGYVPILHLARRFWKHERTAEVCPSLVGGAAGELLRDFAWQQEFIRAGRSTRVDLGRWVDMRLLRGHVDLSLFASDPTAAVRDDLTRRFQGWLEAYSDEPNTFHIEREQGVTGARPPRSSASSRGSGPTCTVRSSRRPSPPTGAIGSVIDWCAR
;
A
#
# COMPACT_ATOMS: atom_id res chain seq x y z
N MET A 1 -7.68 10.53 -15.55
CA MET A 1 -6.49 11.27 -16.01
C MET A 1 -6.91 12.68 -16.35
N ALA A 2 -6.03 13.67 -16.21
CA ALA A 2 -6.30 15.05 -16.61
C ALA A 2 -5.04 15.83 -17.00
N ILE A 3 -5.24 16.88 -17.78
CA ILE A 3 -4.27 17.93 -18.10
C ILE A 3 -4.91 19.26 -17.70
N ALA A 4 -4.17 20.09 -16.96
CA ALA A 4 -4.64 21.37 -16.44
C ALA A 4 -3.66 22.50 -16.81
N ALA A 5 -4.17 23.58 -17.39
CA ALA A 5 -3.42 24.81 -17.57
C ALA A 5 -3.12 25.45 -16.21
N LEU A 6 -1.83 25.71 -15.94
CA LEU A 6 -1.36 26.54 -14.82
C LEU A 6 -1.07 27.99 -15.25
N SER A 7 -1.31 28.30 -16.53
CA SER A 7 -0.99 29.57 -17.19
C SER A 7 -2.03 29.86 -18.30
N ASP A 8 -1.68 30.70 -19.27
CA ASP A 8 -2.45 30.92 -20.49
C ASP A 8 -2.28 29.82 -21.55
N VAL A 9 -1.47 28.79 -21.28
CA VAL A 9 -1.26 27.64 -22.19
C VAL A 9 -2.39 26.62 -22.00
N GLU A 10 -3.39 26.68 -22.88
CA GLU A 10 -4.54 25.77 -22.89
C GLU A 10 -4.16 24.30 -23.10
N ALA A 11 -4.73 23.39 -22.30
CA ALA A 11 -4.71 21.96 -22.58
C ALA A 11 -5.60 21.63 -23.79
N SER A 12 -5.04 20.97 -24.80
CA SER A 12 -5.79 20.63 -26.03
C SER A 12 -6.46 19.25 -25.95
N GLU A 13 -7.52 19.04 -26.74
CA GLU A 13 -8.17 17.71 -26.83
C GLU A 13 -7.25 16.68 -27.50
N VAL A 14 -6.45 17.10 -28.49
CA VAL A 14 -5.46 16.25 -29.17
C VAL A 14 -4.41 15.76 -28.18
N GLU A 15 -3.87 16.65 -27.35
CA GLU A 15 -2.91 16.32 -26.29
C GLU A 15 -3.50 15.36 -25.25
N LEU A 16 -4.76 15.57 -24.82
CA LEU A 16 -5.43 14.61 -23.93
C LEU A 16 -5.57 13.24 -24.60
N ARG A 17 -5.92 13.17 -25.89
CA ARG A 17 -6.00 11.90 -26.64
C ARG A 17 -4.64 11.21 -26.76
N GLU A 18 -3.56 11.95 -26.96
CA GLU A 18 -2.19 11.41 -26.92
C GLU A 18 -1.79 10.91 -25.53
N PHE A 19 -2.22 11.59 -24.46
CA PHE A 19 -1.98 11.18 -23.08
C PHE A 19 -2.78 9.92 -22.70
N VAL A 20 -4.05 9.83 -23.13
CA VAL A 20 -4.87 8.62 -23.04
C VAL A 20 -4.20 7.46 -23.78
N ALA A 21 -3.78 7.65 -25.02
CA ALA A 21 -3.09 6.62 -25.81
C ALA A 21 -1.77 6.15 -25.15
N ALA A 22 -1.08 7.03 -24.41
CA ALA A 22 0.09 6.65 -23.60
C ALA A 22 -0.27 5.75 -22.40
N TYR A 23 -1.45 5.89 -21.80
CA TYR A 23 -1.97 4.99 -20.76
C TYR A 23 -2.50 3.68 -21.35
N GLU A 24 -3.26 3.74 -22.44
CA GLU A 24 -3.78 2.56 -23.14
C GLU A 24 -2.65 1.63 -23.60
N ALA A 25 -1.57 2.19 -24.14
CA ALA A 25 -0.37 1.44 -24.53
C ALA A 25 0.40 0.79 -23.35
N LEU A 26 0.00 1.03 -22.10
CA LEU A 26 0.55 0.41 -20.89
C LEU A 26 -0.43 -0.56 -20.23
N ARG A 27 -1.70 -0.15 -20.06
CA ARG A 27 -2.70 -0.89 -19.25
C ARG A 27 -3.92 -1.39 -20.02
N GLY A 28 -4.07 -1.01 -21.28
CA GLY A 28 -5.30 -1.19 -22.06
C GLY A 28 -6.45 -0.30 -21.59
N ALA A 29 -7.55 -0.34 -22.35
CA ALA A 29 -8.83 0.25 -21.98
C ALA A 29 -9.99 -0.59 -22.55
N GLU A 30 -11.05 -0.75 -21.77
CA GLU A 30 -12.35 -1.28 -22.19
C GLU A 30 -13.28 -0.12 -22.57
N ARG A 31 -13.23 0.99 -21.81
CA ARG A 31 -13.96 2.23 -22.09
C ARG A 31 -13.10 3.45 -21.76
N VAL A 32 -13.12 4.45 -22.64
CA VAL A 32 -12.64 5.81 -22.36
C VAL A 32 -13.82 6.77 -22.42
N GLU A 33 -13.91 7.64 -21.43
CA GLU A 33 -15.02 8.56 -21.21
C GLU A 33 -14.42 9.95 -20.95
N TYR A 34 -14.58 10.86 -21.92
CA TYR A 34 -13.95 12.18 -21.92
C TYR A 34 -14.86 13.18 -21.18
N CYS A 35 -14.30 13.90 -20.22
CA CYS A 35 -15.05 14.89 -19.44
C CYS A 35 -15.35 16.15 -20.28
N PRO A 36 -16.42 16.91 -19.96
CA PRO A 36 -16.79 18.12 -20.70
C PRO A 36 -15.62 19.11 -20.85
N PRO A 37 -15.48 19.79 -22.01
CA PRO A 37 -14.44 20.81 -22.20
C PRO A 37 -14.57 21.96 -21.21
N SER A 38 -13.56 22.13 -20.36
CA SER A 38 -13.49 23.15 -19.32
C SER A 38 -12.36 24.16 -19.60
N ASP A 39 -12.52 25.41 -19.18
CA ASP A 39 -11.56 26.50 -19.39
C ASP A 39 -10.13 26.14 -18.91
N GLY A 40 -9.19 25.85 -19.81
CA GLY A 40 -7.85 25.35 -19.47
C GLY A 40 -7.73 23.90 -19.01
N PHE A 41 -8.82 23.15 -18.78
CA PHE A 41 -8.79 21.79 -18.22
C PHE A 41 -9.36 20.74 -19.19
N ARG A 42 -8.68 19.59 -19.28
CA ARG A 42 -9.10 18.43 -20.09
C ARG A 42 -8.93 17.15 -19.27
N ALA A 43 -9.95 16.31 -19.19
CA ALA A 43 -9.88 15.06 -18.43
C ALA A 43 -10.58 13.88 -19.12
N ALA A 44 -10.18 12.67 -18.73
CA ALA A 44 -10.80 11.43 -19.16
C ALA A 44 -10.79 10.38 -18.04
N VAL A 45 -11.89 9.66 -17.88
CA VAL A 45 -11.98 8.41 -17.13
C VAL A 45 -11.62 7.26 -18.08
N ILE A 46 -10.76 6.36 -17.63
CA ILE A 46 -10.42 5.13 -18.35
C ILE A 46 -10.82 3.95 -17.46
N ALA A 47 -11.73 3.11 -17.95
CA ALA A 47 -12.00 1.80 -17.39
C ALA A 47 -11.13 0.78 -18.11
N ALA A 48 -10.24 0.11 -17.38
CA ALA A 48 -9.56 -1.09 -17.87
C ALA A 48 -10.50 -2.31 -17.75
N GLU A 49 -10.19 -3.38 -18.47
CA GLU A 49 -11.03 -4.58 -18.57
C GLU A 49 -11.50 -5.11 -17.20
N GLY A 50 -12.81 -5.23 -17.03
CA GLY A 50 -13.44 -5.72 -15.80
C GLY A 50 -13.53 -4.69 -14.66
N TRP A 51 -12.97 -3.48 -14.80
CA TRP A 51 -12.95 -2.48 -13.74
C TRP A 51 -14.24 -1.64 -13.69
N ARG A 52 -15.18 -2.05 -12.83
CA ARG A 52 -16.53 -1.43 -12.73
C ARG A 52 -16.63 -0.19 -11.84
N GLN A 53 -15.53 0.22 -11.20
CA GLN A 53 -15.52 1.24 -10.15
C GLN A 53 -14.76 2.51 -10.58
N SER A 54 -15.20 3.08 -11.70
CA SER A 54 -14.82 4.40 -12.17
C SER A 54 -16.03 5.06 -12.84
N ALA A 55 -16.31 6.32 -12.54
CA ALA A 55 -17.42 7.05 -13.16
C ALA A 55 -17.14 8.55 -13.29
N LEU A 56 -17.94 9.18 -14.15
CA LEU A 56 -18.02 10.62 -14.36
C LEU A 56 -19.39 11.12 -13.85
N TRP A 57 -19.40 12.25 -13.16
CA TRP A 57 -20.59 12.95 -12.70
C TRP A 57 -20.54 14.39 -13.20
N GLU A 58 -21.65 14.93 -13.70
CA GLU A 58 -21.74 16.26 -14.30
C GLU A 58 -22.90 17.05 -13.69
N SER A 59 -22.68 18.34 -13.40
CA SER A 59 -23.73 19.29 -12.99
C SER A 59 -23.30 20.72 -13.36
N ASP A 60 -24.13 21.45 -14.09
CA ASP A 60 -23.96 22.89 -14.36
C ASP A 60 -22.56 23.29 -14.88
N GLY A 61 -22.02 22.49 -15.82
CA GLY A 61 -20.69 22.68 -16.42
C GLY A 61 -19.51 22.27 -15.52
N SER A 62 -19.78 21.92 -14.26
CA SER A 62 -18.84 21.31 -13.32
C SER A 62 -18.90 19.78 -13.45
N TRP A 63 -17.81 19.08 -13.15
CA TRP A 63 -17.77 17.62 -13.23
C TRP A 63 -16.82 16.99 -12.21
N THR A 64 -17.04 15.72 -11.89
CA THR A 64 -16.15 14.90 -11.06
C THR A 64 -15.93 13.54 -11.69
N ALA A 65 -14.67 13.23 -11.94
CA ALA A 65 -14.18 11.94 -12.40
C ALA A 65 -13.50 11.21 -11.23
N PHE A 66 -13.87 9.97 -10.95
CA PHE A 66 -13.20 9.15 -9.93
C PHE A 66 -12.84 7.74 -10.43
N ALA A 67 -11.87 7.14 -9.76
CA ALA A 67 -11.55 5.71 -9.86
C ALA A 67 -11.31 5.15 -8.45
N GLY A 68 -11.82 3.94 -8.18
CA GLY A 68 -11.73 3.27 -6.89
C GLY A 68 -13.08 3.18 -6.15
N VAL A 69 -13.05 2.93 -4.85
CA VAL A 69 -14.25 2.79 -4.00
C VAL A 69 -14.44 4.06 -3.17
N LEU A 70 -15.67 4.55 -3.13
CA LEU A 70 -16.10 5.68 -2.30
C LEU A 70 -17.34 5.25 -1.50
N TYR A 71 -17.34 5.55 -0.20
CA TYR A 71 -18.43 5.28 0.73
C TYR A 71 -18.95 6.59 1.35
N GLY A 72 -20.18 6.57 1.87
CA GLY A 72 -20.78 7.67 2.64
C GLY A 72 -21.23 8.89 1.82
N VAL A 73 -20.45 9.31 0.82
CA VAL A 73 -20.68 10.52 0.03
C VAL A 73 -20.90 10.24 -1.47
N SER A 74 -21.63 11.15 -2.13
CA SER A 74 -21.67 11.20 -3.59
C SER A 74 -20.42 11.92 -4.11
N PRO A 75 -19.79 11.47 -5.21
CA PRO A 75 -18.67 12.16 -5.86
C PRO A 75 -19.18 13.35 -6.70
N SER A 76 -19.98 14.24 -6.13
CA SER A 76 -20.46 15.46 -6.79
C SER A 76 -19.40 16.56 -6.78
N PRO A 77 -19.41 17.51 -7.74
CA PRO A 77 -18.61 18.72 -7.65
C PRO A 77 -18.84 19.46 -6.33
N GLY A 78 -17.77 19.85 -5.65
CA GLY A 78 -17.85 20.50 -4.33
C GLY A 78 -18.19 19.59 -3.15
N ALA A 79 -18.14 18.25 -3.31
CA ALA A 79 -18.18 17.32 -2.18
C ALA A 79 -17.02 17.58 -1.20
N ARG A 80 -17.29 17.41 0.10
CA ARG A 80 -16.30 17.55 1.17
C ARG A 80 -15.40 16.31 1.20
N LEU A 81 -14.10 16.52 1.08
CA LEU A 81 -13.11 15.43 1.08
C LEU A 81 -12.95 14.83 2.49
N GLU A 82 -13.20 15.64 3.51
CA GLU A 82 -13.18 15.29 4.93
C GLU A 82 -14.32 14.33 5.32
N GLU A 83 -15.37 14.25 4.50
CA GLU A 83 -16.52 13.35 4.67
C GLU A 83 -16.40 12.08 3.79
N ALA A 84 -15.34 11.97 2.98
CA ALA A 84 -15.13 10.89 2.02
C ALA A 84 -14.28 9.74 2.59
N ASP A 85 -14.83 8.51 2.56
CA ASP A 85 -14.14 7.27 2.96
C ASP A 85 -14.05 6.26 1.80
N GLY A 86 -13.07 5.37 1.83
CA GLY A 86 -12.78 4.36 0.82
C GLY A 86 -11.36 4.43 0.26
N HIS A 87 -11.17 3.86 -0.94
CA HIS A 87 -9.88 3.82 -1.65
C HIS A 87 -10.08 4.46 -3.02
N PHE A 88 -9.80 5.75 -3.16
CA PHE A 88 -10.19 6.55 -4.32
C PHE A 88 -9.11 7.53 -4.79
N GLY A 89 -9.08 7.76 -6.10
CA GLY A 89 -8.41 8.89 -6.73
C GLY A 89 -9.45 9.67 -7.51
N LEU A 90 -9.60 10.96 -7.22
CA LEU A 90 -10.60 11.82 -7.86
C LEU A 90 -9.98 13.05 -8.50
N ILE A 91 -10.69 13.56 -9.51
CA ILE A 91 -10.42 14.80 -10.21
C ILE A 91 -11.77 15.50 -10.37
N SER A 92 -11.93 16.69 -9.82
CA SER A 92 -13.18 17.47 -9.90
C SER A 92 -12.91 18.87 -10.43
N PHE A 93 -13.69 19.32 -11.41
CA PHE A 93 -13.67 20.68 -11.94
C PHE A 93 -14.91 21.44 -11.48
N ASP A 94 -14.69 22.63 -10.92
CA ASP A 94 -15.71 23.59 -10.53
C ASP A 94 -15.75 24.75 -11.55
N ALA A 95 -16.86 24.84 -12.29
CA ALA A 95 -17.06 25.86 -13.31
C ALA A 95 -17.26 27.27 -12.74
N GLY A 96 -17.86 27.39 -11.55
CA GLY A 96 -18.09 28.67 -10.88
C GLY A 96 -16.80 29.26 -10.30
N ARG A 97 -15.87 28.41 -9.86
CA ARG A 97 -14.55 28.80 -9.34
C ARG A 97 -13.44 28.78 -10.40
N ARG A 98 -13.65 28.11 -11.54
CA ARG A 98 -12.66 27.84 -12.61
C ARG A 98 -11.39 27.19 -12.06
N ARG A 99 -11.57 26.14 -11.23
CA ARG A 99 -10.49 25.36 -10.61
C ARG A 99 -10.72 23.87 -10.80
N MET A 100 -9.63 23.10 -10.86
CA MET A 100 -9.65 21.65 -10.76
C MET A 100 -9.00 21.21 -9.45
N ILE A 101 -9.66 20.31 -8.71
CA ILE A 101 -9.16 19.67 -7.50
C ILE A 101 -8.78 18.23 -7.86
N VAL A 102 -7.58 17.80 -7.47
CA VAL A 102 -7.13 16.41 -7.55
C VAL A 102 -6.93 15.90 -6.13
N ALA A 103 -7.53 14.79 -5.75
CA ALA A 103 -7.35 14.20 -4.42
C ALA A 103 -7.14 12.68 -4.48
N THR A 104 -6.46 12.17 -3.46
CA THR A 104 -6.24 10.74 -3.19
C THR A 104 -6.75 10.44 -1.78
N ASP A 105 -7.22 9.22 -1.53
CA ASP A 105 -7.82 8.82 -0.26
C ASP A 105 -6.92 9.02 0.98
N ALA A 106 -7.52 8.90 2.17
CA ALA A 106 -6.87 9.10 3.46
C ALA A 106 -5.55 8.31 3.65
N PHE A 107 -5.43 7.13 3.01
CA PHE A 107 -4.24 6.27 3.05
C PHE A 107 -3.47 6.25 1.71
N GLY A 108 -3.90 7.04 0.72
CA GLY A 108 -3.35 7.12 -0.63
C GLY A 108 -3.36 5.78 -1.38
N VAL A 109 -4.26 4.86 -1.04
CA VAL A 109 -4.32 3.49 -1.57
C VAL A 109 -4.47 3.51 -3.08
N GLN A 110 -5.39 4.33 -3.59
CA GLN A 110 -5.51 4.61 -5.01
C GLN A 110 -4.57 5.76 -5.38
N ALA A 111 -3.32 5.38 -5.70
CA ALA A 111 -2.24 6.32 -5.97
C ALA A 111 -2.56 7.30 -7.12
N MET A 112 -2.42 8.59 -6.83
CA MET A 112 -2.47 9.67 -7.80
C MET A 112 -1.07 10.27 -7.99
N TYR A 113 -0.70 10.54 -9.24
CA TYR A 113 0.59 11.09 -9.63
C TYR A 113 0.41 12.38 -10.41
N VAL A 114 1.38 13.29 -10.29
CA VAL A 114 1.42 14.57 -11.01
C VAL A 114 2.83 14.88 -11.51
N ALA A 115 2.92 15.51 -12.68
CA ALA A 115 4.11 16.19 -13.18
C ALA A 115 3.72 17.53 -13.83
N GLU A 116 4.70 18.41 -14.01
CA GLU A 116 4.50 19.72 -14.65
C GLU A 116 5.45 19.88 -15.84
N SER A 117 4.92 20.40 -16.95
CA SER A 117 5.68 20.72 -18.16
C SER A 117 5.02 21.88 -18.91
N GLU A 118 5.81 22.81 -19.43
CA GLU A 118 5.35 23.90 -20.33
C GLU A 118 4.14 24.71 -19.81
N GLY A 119 4.03 24.89 -18.48
CA GLY A 119 2.92 25.61 -17.85
C GLY A 119 1.63 24.79 -17.71
N ARG A 120 1.68 23.47 -17.86
CA ARG A 120 0.58 22.52 -17.66
C ARG A 120 0.93 21.50 -16.57
N ALA A 121 -0.08 21.06 -15.81
CA ALA A 121 0.01 19.93 -14.88
C ALA A 121 -0.66 18.69 -15.48
N TYR A 122 0.00 17.54 -15.40
CA TYR A 122 -0.42 16.26 -15.96
C TYR A 122 -0.69 15.28 -14.83
N VAL A 123 -1.90 14.73 -14.77
CA VAL A 123 -2.44 14.02 -13.60
C VAL A 123 -2.94 12.62 -14.00
N SER A 124 -2.51 11.59 -13.29
CA SER A 124 -2.82 10.20 -13.64
C SER A 124 -2.77 9.25 -12.45
N THR A 125 -3.48 8.12 -12.57
CA THR A 125 -3.32 6.91 -11.73
C THR A 125 -2.13 6.03 -12.19
N SER A 126 -1.29 6.54 -13.09
CA SER A 126 -0.02 5.94 -13.51
C SER A 126 1.07 6.98 -13.70
N ALA A 127 2.17 6.83 -12.96
CA ALA A 127 3.40 7.57 -13.17
C ALA A 127 4.05 7.25 -14.53
N MET A 128 3.98 5.98 -14.96
CA MET A 128 4.52 5.55 -16.26
C MET A 128 3.76 6.18 -17.44
N ALA A 129 2.44 6.39 -17.34
CA ALA A 129 1.69 7.08 -18.39
C ALA A 129 2.14 8.55 -18.54
N ILE A 130 2.36 9.25 -17.42
CA ILE A 130 2.90 10.62 -17.41
C ILE A 130 4.30 10.65 -18.03
N ALA A 131 5.20 9.79 -17.54
CA ALA A 131 6.57 9.73 -18.03
C ALA A 131 6.66 9.34 -19.52
N ARG A 132 5.78 8.46 -20.00
CA ARG A 132 5.70 8.06 -21.41
C ARG A 132 5.21 9.20 -22.31
N HIS A 133 4.18 9.93 -21.90
CA HIS A 133 3.63 11.06 -22.66
C HIS A 133 4.63 12.22 -22.72
N LEU A 134 5.15 12.64 -21.56
CA LEU A 134 6.12 13.74 -21.43
C LEU A 134 7.57 13.35 -21.79
N ARG A 135 7.82 12.07 -22.14
CA ARG A 135 9.14 11.51 -22.48
C ARG A 135 10.21 11.71 -21.39
N LEU A 136 9.78 11.70 -20.13
CA LEU A 136 10.63 11.96 -18.97
C LEU A 136 11.61 10.80 -18.72
N PRO A 137 12.89 11.08 -18.40
CA PRO A 137 13.87 10.05 -18.11
C PRO A 137 13.63 9.40 -16.74
N ALA A 138 14.22 8.22 -16.53
CA ALA A 138 14.22 7.56 -15.23
C ALA A 138 15.27 8.18 -14.29
N ASP A 139 14.85 8.60 -13.10
CA ASP A 139 15.72 9.14 -12.06
C ASP A 139 16.68 8.04 -11.59
N ARG A 140 17.96 8.23 -11.92
CA ARG A 140 19.04 7.27 -11.64
C ARG A 140 19.28 7.06 -10.15
N PHE A 141 18.98 8.03 -9.30
CA PHE A 141 19.09 7.90 -7.86
C PHE A 141 17.87 7.17 -7.29
N ARG A 142 16.64 7.51 -7.71
CA ARG A 142 15.41 6.82 -7.26
C ARG A 142 15.42 5.34 -7.66
N ALA A 143 15.91 5.02 -8.85
CA ALA A 143 16.11 3.64 -9.30
C ALA A 143 17.13 2.87 -8.42
N ARG A 144 18.29 3.49 -8.10
CA ARG A 144 19.28 2.88 -7.18
C ARG A 144 18.73 2.69 -5.77
N SER A 145 17.98 3.68 -5.28
CA SER A 145 17.30 3.63 -3.98
C SER A 145 16.30 2.47 -3.94
N PHE A 146 15.42 2.36 -4.94
CA PHE A 146 14.46 1.26 -5.07
C PHE A 146 15.13 -0.12 -5.12
N VAL A 147 16.23 -0.29 -5.86
CA VAL A 147 16.97 -1.57 -5.87
C VAL A 147 17.61 -1.87 -4.50
N ARG A 148 17.98 -0.83 -3.73
CA ARG A 148 18.60 -0.99 -2.40
C ARG A 148 17.60 -1.25 -1.27
N THR A 149 16.35 -0.77 -1.37
CA THR A 149 15.29 -0.87 -0.35
C THR A 149 14.18 -1.86 -0.70
N GLY A 150 13.84 -2.00 -1.99
CA GLY A 150 12.67 -2.72 -2.51
C GLY A 150 11.39 -1.88 -2.63
N PHE A 151 11.42 -0.57 -2.35
CA PHE A 151 10.25 0.33 -2.36
C PHE A 151 10.65 1.82 -2.45
N HIS A 152 9.71 2.67 -2.87
CA HIS A 152 9.86 4.12 -2.79
C HIS A 152 9.28 4.70 -1.49
N VAL A 153 9.79 5.88 -1.09
CA VAL A 153 9.31 6.61 0.10
C VAL A 153 8.70 7.94 -0.34
N GLY A 154 7.39 8.06 -0.09
CA GLY A 154 6.63 9.29 -0.25
C GLY A 154 6.34 9.67 -1.70
N ASP A 155 6.56 10.95 -2.01
CA ASP A 155 6.36 11.53 -3.34
C ASP A 155 7.24 10.91 -4.44
N SER A 156 8.26 10.13 -4.08
CA SER A 156 9.23 9.51 -5.00
C SER A 156 8.58 8.56 -6.01
N THR A 157 8.94 8.71 -7.28
CA THR A 157 8.73 7.69 -8.34
C THR A 157 10.06 7.31 -8.99
N LEU A 158 10.05 6.43 -9.99
CA LEU A 158 11.21 6.14 -10.83
C LEU A 158 11.54 7.24 -11.87
N TRP A 159 10.73 8.28 -12.02
CA TRP A 159 10.77 9.20 -13.16
C TRP A 159 11.07 10.63 -12.75
N GLU A 160 11.99 11.30 -13.45
CA GLU A 160 12.33 12.70 -13.17
C GLU A 160 11.11 13.60 -13.41
N GLY A 161 10.81 14.49 -12.46
CA GLY A 161 9.66 15.41 -12.53
C GLY A 161 8.29 14.80 -12.22
N VAL A 162 8.14 13.47 -12.11
CA VAL A 162 6.88 12.82 -11.71
C VAL A 162 6.88 12.48 -10.24
N ARG A 163 5.89 12.99 -9.50
CA ARG A 163 5.70 12.72 -8.07
C ARG A 163 4.37 12.04 -7.77
N ARG A 164 4.32 11.25 -6.70
CA ARG A 164 3.07 10.75 -6.09
C ARG A 164 2.51 11.83 -5.15
N LEU A 165 1.19 11.99 -5.09
CA LEU A 165 0.54 12.80 -4.03
C LEU A 165 0.59 12.06 -2.69
N GLU A 166 0.76 12.78 -1.58
CA GLU A 166 0.69 12.18 -0.25
C GLU A 166 -0.75 11.75 0.12
N PRO A 167 -0.93 10.72 0.97
CA PRO A 167 -2.23 10.35 1.53
C PRO A 167 -2.98 11.53 2.15
N GLY A 168 -4.31 11.59 1.97
CA GLY A 168 -5.16 12.65 2.53
C GLY A 168 -4.91 14.05 1.94
N THR A 169 -4.28 14.13 0.77
CA THR A 169 -3.93 15.40 0.10
C THR A 169 -4.89 15.75 -1.03
N ALA A 170 -5.24 17.03 -1.11
CA ALA A 170 -5.87 17.68 -2.25
C ALA A 170 -4.90 18.69 -2.90
N LEU A 171 -4.87 18.69 -4.23
CA LEU A 171 -4.10 19.61 -5.07
C LEU A 171 -5.07 20.42 -5.92
N GLU A 172 -5.24 21.69 -5.60
CA GLU A 172 -5.94 22.66 -6.43
C GLU A 172 -5.04 23.14 -7.58
N LEU A 173 -5.62 23.27 -8.77
CA LEU A 173 -4.95 23.62 -10.02
C LEU A 173 -5.78 24.67 -10.79
N GLY A 174 -5.10 25.64 -11.40
CA GLY A 174 -5.68 26.58 -12.37
C GLY A 174 -4.72 27.70 -12.75
N ARG A 175 -5.23 28.75 -13.43
CA ARG A 175 -4.40 29.87 -13.97
C ARG A 175 -3.64 30.69 -12.92
N ALA A 176 -3.97 30.54 -11.63
CA ALA A 176 -3.24 31.13 -10.51
C ALA A 176 -2.06 30.26 -10.02
N GLY A 177 -1.76 29.16 -10.70
CA GLY A 177 -0.80 28.14 -10.28
C GLY A 177 -1.47 26.97 -9.54
N ARG A 178 -0.78 26.44 -8.52
CA ARG A 178 -1.22 25.29 -7.74
C ARG A 178 -1.21 25.57 -6.24
N THR A 179 -2.13 24.95 -5.50
CA THR A 179 -2.14 24.95 -4.03
C THR A 179 -2.34 23.52 -3.55
N GLU A 180 -1.50 23.06 -2.62
CA GLU A 180 -1.56 21.71 -2.07
C GLU A 180 -1.88 21.76 -0.58
N LEU A 181 -2.88 21.00 -0.16
CA LEU A 181 -3.40 21.01 1.20
C LEU A 181 -3.74 19.58 1.65
N PHE A 182 -3.55 19.30 2.92
CA PHE A 182 -3.98 18.04 3.53
C PHE A 182 -5.39 18.23 4.06
N TYR A 183 -6.38 17.57 3.44
CA TYR A 183 -7.75 17.57 3.93
C TYR A 183 -7.93 16.53 5.06
N TRP A 184 -7.11 15.46 5.05
CA TRP A 184 -7.08 14.46 6.10
C TRP A 184 -5.65 14.16 6.56
N ARG A 185 -5.50 13.95 7.86
CA ARG A 185 -4.28 13.43 8.51
C ARG A 185 -4.70 12.54 9.69
N PRO A 186 -3.89 11.53 10.07
CA PRO A 186 -4.13 10.80 11.31
C PRO A 186 -3.98 11.75 12.50
N THR A 187 -4.96 11.76 13.39
CA THR A 187 -4.97 12.53 14.64
C THR A 187 -5.17 11.60 15.83
N ARG A 188 -4.75 12.02 17.02
CA ARG A 188 -4.93 11.26 18.26
C ARG A 188 -6.28 11.61 18.88
N ASP A 189 -7.22 10.66 18.88
CA ASP A 189 -8.47 10.81 19.62
C ASP A 189 -8.18 10.73 21.13
N GLU A 190 -8.22 11.88 21.81
CA GLU A 190 -7.96 11.94 23.25
C GLU A 190 -9.08 11.31 24.11
N ALA A 191 -10.21 10.86 23.57
CA ALA A 191 -11.11 9.94 24.29
C ALA A 191 -10.55 8.51 24.27
N VAL A 192 -10.00 8.06 23.13
CA VAL A 192 -9.43 6.71 22.96
C VAL A 192 -8.08 6.56 23.71
N THR A 193 -7.22 7.58 23.73
CA THR A 193 -5.94 7.56 24.48
C THR A 193 -6.11 7.33 25.99
N ARG A 194 -7.25 7.77 26.55
CA ARG A 194 -7.59 7.63 27.98
C ARG A 194 -8.22 6.27 28.32
N LEU A 195 -8.45 5.40 27.33
CA LEU A 195 -8.88 4.02 27.57
C LEU A 195 -7.72 3.16 28.09
N GLY A 196 -8.00 2.32 29.08
CA GLY A 196 -7.09 1.23 29.46
C GLY A 196 -7.16 0.08 28.45
N LEU A 197 -6.03 -0.59 28.23
CA LEU A 197 -5.79 -1.58 27.16
C LEU A 197 -6.96 -2.49 26.77
N ALA A 198 -7.70 -3.05 27.74
CA ALA A 198 -8.86 -3.89 27.46
C ALA A 198 -9.95 -3.13 26.69
N LYS A 199 -10.34 -1.93 27.17
CA LYS A 199 -11.33 -1.07 26.49
C LYS A 199 -10.82 -0.57 25.14
N SER A 200 -9.51 -0.32 25.01
CA SER A 200 -8.91 0.04 23.73
C SER A 200 -9.04 -1.10 22.71
N ALA A 201 -8.83 -2.35 23.15
CA ALA A 201 -9.01 -3.53 22.30
C ALA A 201 -10.49 -3.78 21.96
N ASP A 202 -11.39 -3.66 22.93
CA ASP A 202 -12.84 -3.77 22.72
C ASP A 202 -13.32 -2.76 21.67
N HIS A 203 -12.89 -1.50 21.78
CA HIS A 203 -13.24 -0.43 20.85
C HIS A 203 -12.64 -0.62 19.44
N VAL A 204 -11.39 -1.06 19.33
CA VAL A 204 -10.79 -1.39 18.02
C VAL A 204 -11.54 -2.55 17.35
N LEU A 205 -11.99 -3.55 18.11
CA LEU A 205 -12.82 -4.64 17.59
C LEU A 205 -14.22 -4.17 17.19
N GLU A 206 -14.86 -3.30 17.97
CA GLU A 206 -16.15 -2.68 17.65
C GLU A 206 -16.10 -1.91 16.32
N VAL A 207 -15.12 -1.01 16.17
CA VAL A 207 -14.92 -0.22 14.94
C VAL A 207 -14.61 -1.12 13.74
N ALA A 208 -13.72 -2.10 13.88
CA ALA A 208 -13.33 -2.98 12.77
C ALA A 208 -14.47 -3.91 12.32
N VAL A 209 -15.25 -4.46 13.25
CA VAL A 209 -16.44 -5.28 12.94
C VAL A 209 -17.54 -4.42 12.31
N GLY A 210 -17.77 -3.20 12.82
CA GLY A 210 -18.72 -2.26 12.24
C GLY A 210 -18.38 -1.89 10.80
N ALA A 211 -17.11 -1.54 10.52
CA ALA A 211 -16.64 -1.23 9.18
C ALA A 211 -16.71 -2.44 8.23
N ALA A 212 -16.35 -3.64 8.70
CA ALA A 212 -16.47 -4.87 7.91
C ALA A 212 -17.94 -5.15 7.53
N ALA A 213 -18.87 -5.04 8.49
CA ALA A 213 -20.30 -5.22 8.23
C ALA A 213 -20.82 -4.18 7.21
N ALA A 214 -20.47 -2.90 7.38
CA ALA A 214 -20.91 -1.81 6.53
C ALA A 214 -20.39 -1.90 5.08
N TYR A 215 -19.12 -2.29 4.88
CA TYR A 215 -18.45 -2.22 3.58
C TYR A 215 -18.40 -3.56 2.83
N LEU A 216 -18.60 -4.68 3.53
CA LEU A 216 -18.49 -6.03 2.98
C LEU A 216 -19.77 -6.87 3.15
N GLY A 217 -20.61 -6.62 4.15
CA GLY A 217 -21.79 -7.43 4.47
C GLY A 217 -22.90 -7.46 3.41
N SER A 218 -22.85 -6.57 2.42
CA SER A 218 -23.74 -6.54 1.25
C SER A 218 -23.10 -7.07 -0.05
N ARG A 219 -21.84 -7.53 0.01
CA ARG A 219 -21.14 -8.09 -1.17
C ARG A 219 -21.60 -9.53 -1.41
N PRO A 220 -21.79 -9.96 -2.68
CA PRO A 220 -22.32 -11.28 -3.01
C PRO A 220 -21.32 -12.43 -2.77
N CYS A 221 -20.07 -12.11 -2.44
CA CYS A 221 -18.98 -13.02 -2.10
C CYS A 221 -17.80 -12.19 -1.58
N THR A 222 -16.84 -12.79 -0.86
CA THR A 222 -15.51 -12.21 -0.59
C THR A 222 -14.47 -13.30 -0.34
N TRP A 223 -13.27 -13.14 -0.91
CA TRP A 223 -12.09 -13.89 -0.49
C TRP A 223 -11.37 -13.19 0.67
N ALA A 224 -10.87 -13.94 1.65
CA ALA A 224 -9.97 -13.45 2.69
C ALA A 224 -8.57 -14.11 2.57
N ASP A 225 -7.50 -13.33 2.52
CA ASP A 225 -6.12 -13.85 2.57
C ASP A 225 -5.85 -14.47 3.97
N LEU A 226 -5.77 -15.81 4.05
CA LEU A 226 -5.52 -16.55 5.29
C LEU A 226 -4.10 -17.12 5.36
N SER A 227 -3.53 -17.07 6.57
CA SER A 227 -2.12 -17.35 6.87
C SER A 227 -1.99 -17.69 8.37
N GLY A 228 -0.86 -18.23 8.81
CA GLY A 228 -0.55 -18.42 10.24
C GLY A 228 -0.27 -17.11 11.01
N GLY A 229 -0.12 -15.99 10.28
CA GLY A 229 0.03 -14.65 10.82
C GLY A 229 -1.13 -14.19 11.69
N HIS A 230 -0.86 -13.22 12.57
CA HIS A 230 -1.90 -12.68 13.46
C HIS A 230 -2.86 -11.77 12.68
N ASP A 231 -2.33 -11.00 11.73
CA ASP A 231 -3.04 -9.99 10.95
C ASP A 231 -4.16 -10.61 10.08
N SER A 232 -3.88 -11.73 9.41
CA SER A 232 -4.84 -12.51 8.61
C SER A 232 -5.85 -13.27 9.47
N ARG A 233 -5.42 -13.85 10.59
CA ARG A 233 -6.30 -14.47 11.59
C ARG A 233 -7.29 -13.48 12.20
N LEU A 234 -6.81 -12.29 12.56
CA LEU A 234 -7.64 -11.22 13.14
C LEU A 234 -8.65 -10.72 12.11
N LEU A 235 -8.23 -10.51 10.86
CA LEU A 235 -9.15 -10.19 9.76
C LEU A 235 -10.26 -11.24 9.61
N ALA A 236 -9.92 -12.53 9.53
CA ALA A 236 -10.93 -13.59 9.37
C ALA A 236 -11.94 -13.61 10.54
N LEU A 237 -11.47 -13.43 11.78
CA LEU A 237 -12.34 -13.29 12.97
C LEU A 237 -13.22 -12.03 12.94
N ILE A 238 -12.75 -10.93 12.35
CA ILE A 238 -13.54 -9.70 12.17
C ILE A 238 -14.63 -9.90 11.11
N LEU A 239 -14.32 -10.55 9.98
CA LEU A 239 -15.28 -10.85 8.92
C LEU A 239 -16.39 -11.80 9.42
N ASP A 240 -15.99 -12.87 10.09
CA ASP A 240 -16.88 -13.84 10.76
C ASP A 240 -17.82 -13.16 11.75
N ARG A 241 -17.26 -12.36 12.68
CA ARG A 241 -18.02 -11.61 13.68
C ARG A 241 -18.90 -10.50 13.10
N ALA A 242 -18.58 -10.00 11.91
CA ALA A 242 -19.38 -9.03 11.16
C ALA A 242 -20.49 -9.68 10.33
N GLY A 243 -20.56 -11.02 10.26
CA GLY A 243 -21.53 -11.75 9.43
C GLY A 243 -21.28 -11.60 7.93
N VAL A 244 -20.04 -11.33 7.51
CA VAL A 244 -19.65 -11.24 6.11
C VAL A 244 -19.49 -12.65 5.55
N ASP A 245 -20.14 -12.95 4.42
CA ASP A 245 -19.93 -14.23 3.72
C ASP A 245 -18.55 -14.22 3.03
N PHE A 246 -17.65 -15.12 3.45
CA PHE A 246 -16.29 -15.18 2.94
C PHE A 246 -15.69 -16.60 2.87
N SER A 247 -14.86 -16.81 1.85
CA SER A 247 -13.99 -17.98 1.69
C SER A 247 -12.55 -17.59 2.00
N ALA A 248 -11.83 -18.41 2.77
CA ALA A 248 -10.43 -18.21 3.09
C ALA A 248 -9.49 -18.73 1.98
N ALA A 249 -8.41 -18.00 1.69
CA ALA A 249 -7.48 -18.33 0.63
C ALA A 249 -6.01 -18.16 1.03
N THR A 250 -5.20 -19.21 0.87
CA THR A 250 -3.76 -19.18 1.15
C THR A 250 -2.95 -19.38 -0.13
N ARG A 251 -1.79 -18.73 -0.26
CA ARG A 251 -0.76 -19.09 -1.25
C ARG A 251 0.40 -19.78 -0.55
N GLY A 252 0.88 -20.86 -1.13
CA GLY A 252 1.94 -21.71 -0.58
C GLY A 252 1.83 -23.09 -1.23
N ASP A 253 2.92 -23.84 -1.23
CA ASP A 253 2.96 -25.13 -1.89
C ASP A 253 2.41 -26.23 -0.96
N PRO A 254 1.87 -27.36 -1.49
CA PRO A 254 1.17 -28.34 -0.69
C PRO A 254 2.11 -29.02 0.32
N GLY A 255 1.89 -28.76 1.61
CA GLY A 255 2.74 -29.23 2.69
C GLY A 255 3.66 -28.18 3.30
N ASP A 256 3.67 -26.93 2.83
CA ASP A 256 4.29 -25.81 3.54
C ASP A 256 3.74 -25.67 4.96
N GLU A 257 4.58 -25.26 5.91
CA GLU A 257 4.17 -25.01 7.31
C GLU A 257 3.07 -23.95 7.38
N GLU A 258 3.23 -22.85 6.64
CA GLU A 258 2.25 -21.76 6.53
C GLU A 258 0.90 -22.26 5.99
N ALA A 259 0.90 -23.16 5.00
CA ALA A 259 -0.31 -23.76 4.44
C ALA A 259 -0.99 -24.72 5.43
N ARG A 260 -0.21 -25.53 6.16
CA ARG A 260 -0.74 -26.42 7.23
C ARG A 260 -1.37 -25.62 8.37
N VAL A 261 -0.74 -24.54 8.80
CA VAL A 261 -1.26 -23.68 9.87
C VAL A 261 -2.51 -22.94 9.39
N ALA A 262 -2.53 -22.39 8.18
CA ALA A 262 -3.70 -21.71 7.63
C ALA A 262 -4.91 -22.64 7.49
N GLY A 263 -4.71 -23.87 6.98
CA GLY A 263 -5.77 -24.87 6.88
C GLY A 263 -6.35 -25.26 8.25
N ARG A 264 -5.50 -25.45 9.26
CA ARG A 264 -5.94 -25.71 10.65
C ARG A 264 -6.66 -24.52 11.28
N VAL A 265 -6.28 -23.29 10.94
CA VAL A 265 -6.98 -22.08 11.37
C VAL A 265 -8.39 -22.01 10.76
N ALA A 266 -8.54 -22.34 9.48
CA ALA A 266 -9.86 -22.40 8.84
C ALA A 266 -10.75 -23.52 9.42
N GLU A 267 -10.18 -24.71 9.64
CA GLU A 267 -10.85 -25.84 10.32
C GLU A 267 -11.39 -25.43 11.71
N LEU A 268 -10.59 -24.70 12.50
CA LEU A 268 -11.00 -24.20 13.82
C LEU A 268 -12.00 -23.04 13.76
N GLY A 269 -12.04 -22.26 12.68
CA GLY A 269 -13.03 -21.22 12.43
C GLY A 269 -14.33 -21.71 11.79
N GLY A 270 -14.32 -22.90 11.17
CA GLY A 270 -15.45 -23.43 10.40
C GLY A 270 -15.59 -22.83 8.99
N TRP A 271 -14.54 -22.17 8.47
CA TRP A 271 -14.58 -21.41 7.21
C TRP A 271 -14.23 -22.29 5.99
N GLU A 272 -14.84 -22.02 4.81
CA GLU A 272 -14.34 -22.60 3.55
C GLU A 272 -12.90 -22.15 3.34
N TRP A 273 -12.00 -23.06 2.95
CA TRP A 273 -10.60 -22.72 2.70
C TRP A 273 -10.04 -23.36 1.44
N ARG A 274 -9.27 -22.58 0.69
CA ARG A 274 -8.63 -23.01 -0.56
C ARG A 274 -7.14 -22.63 -0.58
N LEU A 275 -6.31 -23.63 -0.80
CA LEU A 275 -4.89 -23.44 -1.10
C LEU A 275 -4.72 -23.14 -2.60
N PHE A 276 -3.93 -22.11 -2.91
CA PHE A 276 -3.51 -21.72 -4.26
C PHE A 276 -2.00 -21.97 -4.40
N PRO A 277 -1.57 -23.22 -4.68
CA PRO A 277 -0.16 -23.55 -4.90
C PRO A 277 0.31 -23.03 -6.26
N TYR A 278 1.62 -22.80 -6.43
CA TYR A 278 2.14 -22.49 -7.75
C TYR A 278 2.19 -23.75 -8.62
N PRO A 279 1.88 -23.65 -9.92
CA PRO A 279 1.92 -24.79 -10.82
C PRO A 279 3.39 -25.11 -11.18
N ALA A 280 3.68 -26.35 -11.57
CA ALA A 280 5.02 -26.74 -12.01
C ALA A 280 5.50 -25.94 -13.24
N SER A 281 4.56 -25.38 -14.01
CA SER A 281 4.74 -24.44 -15.12
C SER A 281 4.99 -22.98 -14.69
N TRP A 282 5.11 -22.65 -13.39
CA TRP A 282 5.28 -21.26 -12.93
C TRP A 282 6.48 -20.55 -13.57
N LYS A 283 7.56 -21.26 -13.90
CA LYS A 283 8.71 -20.72 -14.64
C LYS A 283 8.35 -20.19 -16.04
N ASP A 284 7.29 -20.74 -16.63
CA ASP A 284 6.80 -20.45 -17.99
C ASP A 284 5.57 -19.50 -17.95
N GLU A 285 4.75 -19.58 -16.89
CA GLU A 285 3.61 -18.67 -16.63
C GLU A 285 4.04 -17.29 -16.07
N ALA A 286 5.18 -17.19 -15.38
CA ALA A 286 5.62 -15.92 -14.79
C ALA A 286 6.10 -14.86 -15.81
N PRO A 287 6.90 -15.19 -16.84
CA PRO A 287 7.43 -14.19 -17.77
C PRO A 287 6.34 -13.39 -18.54
N PRO A 288 5.24 -14.01 -19.04
CA PRO A 288 4.13 -13.28 -19.66
C PRO A 288 3.44 -12.25 -18.74
N LEU A 289 3.50 -12.43 -17.42
CA LEU A 289 2.89 -11.51 -16.44
C LEU A 289 3.79 -10.29 -16.12
N LEU A 290 5.08 -10.31 -16.52
CA LEU A 290 6.01 -9.23 -16.18
C LEU A 290 5.67 -7.86 -16.81
N PRO A 291 5.23 -7.75 -18.09
CA PRO A 291 4.78 -6.48 -18.67
C PRO A 291 3.58 -5.90 -17.92
N LYS A 292 2.60 -6.73 -17.55
CA LYS A 292 1.44 -6.35 -16.73
C LYS A 292 1.87 -5.87 -15.34
N ALA A 293 2.81 -6.58 -14.71
CA ALA A 293 3.40 -6.19 -13.42
C ALA A 293 4.20 -4.88 -13.47
N VAL A 294 4.89 -4.57 -14.58
CA VAL A 294 5.53 -3.27 -14.78
C VAL A 294 4.47 -2.17 -14.91
N ALA A 295 3.54 -2.32 -15.85
CA ALA A 295 2.55 -1.28 -16.18
C ALA A 295 1.61 -0.93 -15.03
N TRP A 296 1.15 -1.92 -14.26
CA TRP A 296 0.27 -1.72 -13.10
C TRP A 296 1.03 -1.47 -11.79
N GLY A 297 2.34 -1.77 -11.74
CA GLY A 297 3.17 -1.47 -10.58
C GLY A 297 3.78 -0.06 -10.58
N ASP A 298 3.81 0.63 -11.72
CA ASP A 298 4.50 1.91 -11.96
C ASP A 298 6.01 1.93 -11.56
N GLY A 299 6.59 0.76 -11.28
CA GLY A 299 7.90 0.62 -10.65
C GLY A 299 7.94 0.79 -9.13
N TYR A 300 6.80 1.04 -8.48
CA TYR A 300 6.68 1.24 -7.03
C TYR A 300 6.79 -0.07 -6.22
N VAL A 301 6.54 -1.23 -6.86
CA VAL A 301 6.51 -2.56 -6.23
C VAL A 301 7.40 -3.54 -7.02
N PRO A 302 8.18 -4.43 -6.37
CA PRO A 302 9.00 -5.42 -7.07
C PRO A 302 8.17 -6.33 -8.00
N ILE A 303 8.48 -6.29 -9.30
CA ILE A 303 7.64 -6.87 -10.36
C ILE A 303 7.38 -8.38 -10.19
N LEU A 304 8.34 -9.13 -9.65
CA LEU A 304 8.18 -10.58 -9.38
C LEU A 304 7.16 -10.85 -8.25
N HIS A 305 7.04 -9.95 -7.28
CA HIS A 305 6.02 -10.04 -6.23
C HIS A 305 4.63 -9.68 -6.76
N LEU A 306 4.54 -8.73 -7.69
CA LEU A 306 3.27 -8.30 -8.29
C LEU A 306 2.75 -9.30 -9.34
N ALA A 307 3.61 -9.87 -10.18
CA ALA A 307 3.25 -10.98 -11.08
C ALA A 307 2.69 -12.18 -10.31
N ARG A 308 3.31 -12.55 -9.17
CA ARG A 308 2.79 -13.57 -8.24
C ARG A 308 1.44 -13.20 -7.60
N ARG A 309 1.09 -11.91 -7.50
CA ARG A 309 -0.25 -11.49 -7.06
C ARG A 309 -1.25 -11.65 -8.21
N PHE A 310 -0.98 -11.09 -9.40
CA PHE A 310 -1.89 -11.20 -10.54
C PHE A 310 -2.28 -12.65 -10.88
N TRP A 311 -1.31 -13.57 -10.90
CA TRP A 311 -1.56 -15.00 -11.12
C TRP A 311 -2.61 -15.62 -10.18
N LYS A 312 -2.62 -15.22 -8.88
CA LYS A 312 -3.70 -15.60 -7.94
C LYS A 312 -4.95 -14.77 -8.19
N HIS A 313 -4.82 -13.45 -8.28
CA HIS A 313 -5.95 -12.52 -8.30
C HIS A 313 -6.89 -12.82 -9.47
N GLU A 314 -6.35 -13.16 -10.64
CA GLU A 314 -7.08 -13.62 -11.82
C GLU A 314 -7.88 -14.90 -11.49
N ARG A 315 -7.23 -15.94 -10.95
CA ARG A 315 -7.88 -17.21 -10.54
C ARG A 315 -8.89 -17.08 -9.40
N THR A 316 -8.72 -16.10 -8.50
CA THR A 316 -9.75 -15.79 -7.50
C THR A 316 -10.92 -15.04 -8.10
N ALA A 317 -10.67 -14.14 -9.06
CA ALA A 317 -11.69 -13.32 -9.71
C ALA A 317 -12.62 -14.12 -10.65
N GLU A 318 -12.15 -15.26 -11.18
CA GLU A 318 -13.00 -16.27 -11.86
C GLU A 318 -14.18 -16.74 -10.99
N VAL A 319 -14.03 -16.72 -9.65
CA VAL A 319 -15.06 -17.13 -8.68
C VAL A 319 -15.66 -15.91 -7.96
N CYS A 320 -14.83 -14.97 -7.53
CA CYS A 320 -15.25 -13.78 -6.79
C CYS A 320 -14.26 -12.61 -6.96
N PRO A 321 -14.69 -11.43 -7.44
CA PRO A 321 -13.81 -10.27 -7.64
C PRO A 321 -13.46 -9.52 -6.35
N SER A 322 -14.13 -9.80 -5.23
CA SER A 322 -13.85 -9.19 -3.92
C SER A 322 -12.76 -9.99 -3.19
N LEU A 323 -11.66 -9.33 -2.83
CA LEU A 323 -10.58 -9.89 -2.01
C LEU A 323 -10.19 -8.88 -0.92
N VAL A 324 -10.11 -9.36 0.33
CA VAL A 324 -9.65 -8.60 1.49
C VAL A 324 -8.42 -9.30 2.07
N GLY A 325 -7.43 -8.54 2.54
CA GLY A 325 -6.20 -9.10 3.11
C GLY A 325 -5.66 -8.27 4.26
N GLY A 326 -4.98 -8.94 5.20
CA GLY A 326 -4.42 -8.30 6.38
C GLY A 326 -3.31 -7.30 6.01
N ALA A 327 -3.53 -6.03 6.39
CA ALA A 327 -2.59 -4.92 6.27
C ALA A 327 -2.50 -4.17 7.61
N ALA A 328 -1.50 -3.29 7.76
CA ALA A 328 -1.27 -2.48 8.96
C ALA A 328 -1.15 -3.26 10.29
N GLY A 329 -0.87 -4.57 10.25
CA GLY A 329 -0.53 -5.37 11.43
C GLY A 329 0.74 -4.86 12.12
N GLU A 330 1.58 -4.13 11.38
CA GLU A 330 2.74 -3.40 11.86
C GLU A 330 2.41 -2.17 12.75
N LEU A 331 1.17 -1.65 12.73
CA LEU A 331 0.66 -0.62 13.66
C LEU A 331 0.13 -1.23 14.98
N LEU A 332 -0.58 -2.36 14.89
CA LEU A 332 -1.10 -3.10 16.05
C LEU A 332 -0.02 -3.88 16.82
N ARG A 333 1.25 -3.69 16.46
CA ARG A 333 2.40 -4.42 17.00
C ARG A 333 3.54 -3.46 17.27
N ASP A 334 4.44 -3.87 18.16
CA ASP A 334 5.64 -3.14 18.53
C ASP A 334 6.62 -2.89 17.37
N PHE A 335 6.45 -3.59 16.24
CA PHE A 335 7.38 -3.66 15.10
C PHE A 335 7.97 -2.30 14.71
N ALA A 336 7.16 -1.26 14.57
CA ALA A 336 7.63 0.02 14.09
C ALA A 336 8.56 0.71 15.12
N TRP A 337 8.29 0.58 16.43
CA TRP A 337 8.96 1.32 17.51
C TRP A 337 9.93 0.49 18.40
N GLN A 338 10.16 -0.80 18.15
CA GLN A 338 11.02 -1.65 19.02
C GLN A 338 12.44 -1.08 19.26
N GLN A 339 13.03 -0.34 18.31
CA GLN A 339 14.35 0.28 18.47
C GLN A 339 14.36 1.48 19.45
N GLU A 340 13.17 2.01 19.78
CA GLU A 340 12.93 3.03 20.81
C GLU A 340 12.38 2.42 22.12
N PHE A 341 12.39 1.09 22.34
CA PHE A 341 11.70 0.39 23.44
C PHE A 341 11.75 1.07 24.83
N ILE A 342 12.91 1.62 25.24
CA ILE A 342 13.07 2.29 26.55
C ILE A 342 12.39 3.68 26.59
N ARG A 343 12.28 4.33 25.42
CA ARG A 343 11.79 5.69 25.17
C ARG A 343 10.39 5.76 24.54
N ALA A 344 9.80 4.63 24.15
CA ALA A 344 8.51 4.58 23.46
C ALA A 344 7.43 5.28 24.30
N GLY A 345 6.76 6.29 23.73
CA GLY A 345 5.76 7.11 24.42
C GLY A 345 6.33 8.09 25.46
N ARG A 346 7.66 8.24 25.56
CA ARG A 346 8.37 8.98 26.63
C ARG A 346 9.32 10.07 26.12
N SER A 347 9.32 10.33 24.82
CA SER A 347 10.11 11.39 24.19
C SER A 347 9.45 11.78 22.87
N THR A 348 9.66 13.01 22.40
CA THR A 348 9.28 13.45 21.04
C THR A 348 10.40 13.19 20.01
N ARG A 349 11.54 12.65 20.45
CA ARG A 349 12.71 12.38 19.58
C ARG A 349 12.75 10.93 19.11
N VAL A 350 12.99 10.77 17.80
CA VAL A 350 13.20 9.49 17.11
C VAL A 350 14.64 9.42 16.58
N ASP A 351 15.34 8.31 16.80
CA ASP A 351 16.60 8.00 16.11
C ASP A 351 16.31 7.52 14.68
N LEU A 352 15.99 8.47 13.79
CA LEU A 352 15.62 8.18 12.40
C LEU A 352 16.72 7.44 11.63
N GLY A 353 18.00 7.75 11.91
CA GLY A 353 19.13 7.02 11.32
C GLY A 353 19.08 5.54 11.67
N ARG A 354 18.99 5.21 12.96
CA ARG A 354 18.85 3.83 13.42
C ARG A 354 17.59 3.15 12.90
N TRP A 355 16.47 3.88 12.82
CA TRP A 355 15.23 3.33 12.29
C TRP A 355 15.36 2.97 10.80
N VAL A 356 15.93 3.86 9.97
CA VAL A 356 16.25 3.58 8.55
C VAL A 356 17.19 2.37 8.43
N ASP A 357 18.26 2.33 9.24
CA ASP A 357 19.23 1.23 9.25
C ASP A 357 18.59 -0.12 9.63
N MET A 358 17.73 -0.14 10.65
CA MET A 358 17.13 -1.37 11.20
C MET A 358 15.88 -1.86 10.44
N ARG A 359 15.14 -0.97 9.77
CA ARG A 359 13.86 -1.30 9.12
C ARG A 359 13.94 -1.30 7.59
N LEU A 360 14.68 -0.37 7.00
CA LEU A 360 14.69 -0.16 5.54
C LEU A 360 15.95 -0.68 4.85
N LEU A 361 17.13 -0.51 5.47
CA LEU A 361 18.42 -0.91 4.88
C LEU A 361 18.94 -2.28 5.34
N ARG A 362 18.28 -2.89 6.34
CA ARG A 362 18.64 -4.19 6.92
C ARG A 362 18.56 -5.38 5.94
N GLY A 363 17.89 -5.21 4.79
CA GLY A 363 17.83 -6.22 3.74
C GLY A 363 19.18 -6.45 3.05
N HIS A 364 19.56 -7.72 2.89
CA HIS A 364 20.74 -8.14 2.14
C HIS A 364 20.46 -8.06 0.63
N VAL A 365 20.64 -6.87 0.05
CA VAL A 365 20.78 -6.69 -1.39
C VAL A 365 22.24 -6.98 -1.76
N ASP A 366 22.47 -7.69 -2.86
CA ASP A 366 23.81 -7.89 -3.39
C ASP A 366 24.35 -6.54 -3.91
N LEU A 367 25.36 -6.00 -3.22
CA LEU A 367 25.91 -4.69 -3.54
C LEU A 367 26.78 -4.70 -4.81
N SER A 368 27.17 -5.88 -5.33
CA SER A 368 27.89 -6.00 -6.61
C SER A 368 27.03 -5.61 -7.83
N LEU A 369 25.70 -5.54 -7.66
CA LEU A 369 24.77 -5.02 -8.66
C LEU A 369 24.93 -3.50 -8.92
N PHE A 370 25.65 -2.78 -8.05
CA PHE A 370 25.89 -1.35 -8.20
C PHE A 370 27.34 -1.05 -8.59
N ALA A 371 27.54 -0.10 -9.51
CA ALA A 371 28.88 0.40 -9.86
C ALA A 371 29.62 1.09 -8.69
N SER A 372 28.89 1.48 -7.65
CA SER A 372 29.40 1.90 -6.34
C SER A 372 28.30 1.70 -5.30
N ASP A 373 28.63 1.32 -4.06
CA ASP A 373 27.62 1.13 -3.00
C ASP A 373 26.77 2.41 -2.77
N PRO A 374 25.44 2.37 -2.97
CA PRO A 374 24.57 3.52 -2.77
C PRO A 374 24.13 3.71 -1.32
N THR A 375 24.45 2.77 -0.40
CA THR A 375 23.79 2.65 0.91
C THR A 375 23.83 3.94 1.73
N ALA A 376 24.97 4.64 1.79
CA ALA A 376 25.08 5.91 2.52
C ALA A 376 24.20 7.02 1.92
N ALA A 377 24.27 7.24 0.60
CA ALA A 377 23.47 8.28 -0.06
C ALA A 377 21.96 7.99 0.00
N VAL A 378 21.57 6.71 -0.06
CA VAL A 378 20.18 6.26 0.13
C VAL A 378 19.73 6.51 1.57
N ARG A 379 20.56 6.17 2.57
CA ARG A 379 20.30 6.44 3.99
C ARG A 379 20.04 7.93 4.25
N ASP A 380 20.84 8.80 3.64
CA ASP A 380 20.76 10.25 3.88
C ASP A 380 19.56 10.91 3.16
N ASP A 381 19.16 10.42 1.98
CA ASP A 381 17.90 10.85 1.33
C ASP A 381 16.67 10.37 2.12
N LEU A 382 16.65 9.11 2.55
CA LEU A 382 15.60 8.55 3.40
C LEU A 382 15.47 9.34 4.71
N THR A 383 16.56 9.50 5.46
CA THR A 383 16.56 10.20 6.76
C THR A 383 16.04 11.63 6.63
N ARG A 384 16.47 12.36 5.59
CA ARG A 384 16.01 13.74 5.31
C ARG A 384 14.52 13.81 4.99
N ARG A 385 14.01 12.84 4.21
CA ARG A 385 12.58 12.74 3.86
C ARG A 385 11.72 12.47 5.09
N PHE A 386 12.09 11.49 5.91
CA PHE A 386 11.38 11.22 7.16
C PHE A 386 11.46 12.39 8.14
N GLN A 387 12.57 13.15 8.18
CA GLN A 387 12.67 14.33 9.03
C GLN A 387 11.68 15.44 8.64
N GLY A 388 11.66 15.86 7.36
CA GLY A 388 10.72 16.91 6.90
C GLY A 388 9.25 16.48 6.99
N TRP A 389 8.98 15.18 6.92
CA TRP A 389 7.65 14.64 7.19
C TRP A 389 7.23 14.75 8.66
N LEU A 390 8.12 14.44 9.59
CA LEU A 390 7.80 14.40 11.02
C LEU A 390 7.85 15.78 11.70
N GLU A 391 8.37 16.79 11.01
CA GLU A 391 8.35 18.19 11.46
C GLU A 391 6.94 18.69 11.80
N ALA A 392 5.92 18.29 11.02
CA ALA A 392 4.52 18.62 11.27
C ALA A 392 3.90 17.95 12.52
N TYR A 393 4.67 17.13 13.24
CA TYR A 393 4.25 16.38 14.43
C TYR A 393 5.27 16.53 15.58
N SER A 394 6.17 17.53 15.56
CA SER A 394 7.36 17.65 16.43
C SER A 394 7.14 17.48 17.95
N ASP A 395 5.92 17.73 18.40
CA ASP A 395 5.53 17.82 19.80
C ASP A 395 4.81 16.53 20.29
N GLU A 396 4.54 15.59 19.38
CA GLU A 396 3.91 14.30 19.66
C GLU A 396 4.90 13.26 20.25
N PRO A 397 4.42 12.15 20.83
CA PRO A 397 5.29 11.05 21.23
C PRO A 397 5.96 10.37 20.02
N ASN A 398 7.21 9.96 20.21
CA ASN A 398 8.03 9.27 19.21
C ASN A 398 7.42 7.99 18.62
N THR A 399 6.49 7.33 19.33
CA THR A 399 5.69 6.22 18.79
C THR A 399 4.74 6.69 17.71
N PHE A 400 4.02 7.80 17.92
CA PHE A 400 3.09 8.37 16.95
C PHE A 400 3.79 8.85 15.68
N HIS A 401 4.99 9.44 15.82
CA HIS A 401 5.86 9.77 14.67
C HIS A 401 6.13 8.54 13.80
N ILE A 402 6.49 7.43 14.46
CA ILE A 402 6.85 6.16 13.83
C ILE A 402 5.61 5.45 13.23
N GLU A 403 4.44 5.57 13.86
CA GLU A 403 3.16 5.04 13.35
C GLU A 403 2.69 5.81 12.11
N ARG A 404 2.84 7.14 12.08
CA ARG A 404 2.55 7.98 10.90
C ARG A 404 3.43 7.64 9.70
N GLU A 405 4.65 7.16 9.92
CA GLU A 405 5.50 6.65 8.84
C GLU A 405 4.88 5.42 8.17
N GLN A 406 4.55 4.39 8.96
CA GLN A 406 4.05 3.11 8.46
C GLN A 406 2.74 3.29 7.66
N GLY A 407 1.85 4.16 8.16
CA GLY A 407 0.58 4.49 7.50
C GLY A 407 0.72 5.29 6.19
N VAL A 408 1.84 5.97 5.96
CA VAL A 408 2.08 6.78 4.74
C VAL A 408 2.96 6.07 3.72
N THR A 409 3.94 5.26 4.13
CA THR A 409 4.79 4.54 3.17
C THR A 409 4.15 3.26 2.65
N GLY A 410 3.27 2.62 3.44
CA GLY A 410 2.78 1.27 3.15
C GLY A 410 3.91 0.22 3.06
N ALA A 411 5.11 0.55 3.58
CA ALA A 411 6.34 -0.15 3.31
C ALA A 411 6.43 -1.44 4.12
N ARG A 412 5.93 -2.54 3.56
CA ARG A 412 6.18 -3.89 4.07
C ARG A 412 7.53 -4.39 3.53
N PRO A 413 8.64 -4.34 4.31
CA PRO A 413 9.89 -4.97 3.87
C PRO A 413 9.63 -6.48 3.69
N PRO A 414 10.06 -7.08 2.56
CA PRO A 414 9.77 -8.48 2.29
C PRO A 414 10.46 -9.38 3.30
N ARG A 415 9.68 -10.05 4.16
CA ARG A 415 10.19 -11.17 4.97
C ARG A 415 10.59 -12.30 4.02
N SER A 416 11.87 -12.65 4.01
CA SER A 416 12.36 -13.89 3.42
C SER A 416 11.94 -15.09 4.28
N SER A 417 10.76 -15.65 3.98
CA SER A 417 10.27 -16.91 4.54
C SER A 417 11.05 -18.10 3.95
N ALA A 418 12.34 -18.18 4.25
CA ALA A 418 13.27 -19.18 3.72
C ALA A 418 14.43 -19.45 4.69
N SER A 419 14.11 -19.92 5.91
CA SER A 419 15.12 -20.42 6.86
C SER A 419 15.52 -21.88 6.58
N SER A 420 15.83 -22.20 5.32
CA SER A 420 16.35 -23.50 4.91
C SER A 420 17.79 -23.69 5.39
N ARG A 421 17.95 -24.11 6.65
CA ARG A 421 19.26 -24.46 7.23
C ARG A 421 19.83 -25.74 6.61
N GLY A 422 20.45 -25.59 5.44
CA GLY A 422 21.34 -26.60 4.86
C GLY A 422 22.51 -26.93 5.78
N SER A 423 23.01 -28.16 5.72
CA SER A 423 23.80 -28.77 6.78
C SER A 423 25.32 -28.85 6.50
N GLY A 424 26.12 -28.32 7.44
CA GLY A 424 27.51 -28.75 7.69
C GLY A 424 28.62 -27.94 7.00
N PRO A 425 29.92 -28.24 7.29
CA PRO A 425 30.40 -29.34 8.13
C PRO A 425 31.18 -28.93 9.40
N THR A 426 31.21 -29.85 10.37
CA THR A 426 32.26 -30.14 11.37
C THR A 426 33.15 -29.02 11.96
N CYS A 427 33.13 -28.91 13.30
CA CYS A 427 34.35 -28.73 14.09
C CYS A 427 34.34 -29.70 15.28
N THR A 428 35.45 -30.42 15.51
CA THR A 428 35.51 -31.54 16.48
C THR A 428 36.33 -31.21 17.72
N VAL A 429 35.75 -31.41 18.91
CA VAL A 429 36.48 -31.48 20.19
C VAL A 429 36.02 -32.74 20.95
N ARG A 430 36.93 -33.35 21.73
CA ARG A 430 36.80 -34.71 22.27
C ARG A 430 36.01 -34.84 23.58
N SER A 431 35.53 -36.07 23.77
CA SER A 431 34.83 -36.64 24.93
C SER A 431 35.50 -36.54 26.31
N SER A 432 34.69 -36.60 27.37
CA SER A 432 34.93 -37.46 28.54
C SER A 432 33.58 -37.99 29.11
N ARG A 433 33.57 -38.72 30.25
CA ARG A 433 32.52 -39.71 30.60
C ARG A 433 31.55 -39.32 31.74
N ARG A 434 30.37 -39.99 31.72
CA ARG A 434 29.34 -40.17 32.78
C ARG A 434 29.89 -40.77 34.10
N PRO A 435 29.19 -40.75 35.27
CA PRO A 435 27.75 -41.08 35.46
C PRO A 435 26.93 -40.26 36.51
N SER A 436 25.72 -40.75 36.83
CA SER A 436 24.64 -40.17 37.67
C SER A 436 24.00 -41.28 38.56
N PRO A 437 22.94 -41.03 39.39
CA PRO A 437 22.26 -39.79 39.79
C PRO A 437 22.51 -39.48 41.30
N PRO A 438 21.61 -39.55 42.33
CA PRO A 438 20.17 -39.88 42.45
C PRO A 438 19.25 -38.79 43.09
N THR A 439 17.93 -39.03 42.99
CA THR A 439 16.78 -38.61 43.84
C THR A 439 16.85 -37.38 44.79
N GLY A 440 15.96 -36.39 44.54
CA GLY A 440 15.51 -35.37 45.51
C GLY A 440 14.41 -34.49 44.91
N ALA A 441 13.21 -34.44 45.51
CA ALA A 441 11.98 -33.92 44.88
C ALA A 441 11.84 -32.38 44.84
N ILE A 442 10.95 -31.91 43.94
CA ILE A 442 10.08 -30.69 43.92
C ILE A 442 10.08 -30.04 42.52
N GLY A 443 8.92 -29.58 42.03
CA GLY A 443 8.82 -28.67 40.87
C GLY A 443 7.82 -29.07 39.78
N SER A 444 6.60 -28.56 39.88
CA SER A 444 5.49 -28.75 38.94
C SER A 444 5.63 -28.03 37.58
N VAL A 445 5.15 -28.67 36.51
CA VAL A 445 4.54 -28.06 35.30
C VAL A 445 5.44 -27.14 34.45
N ILE A 446 6.34 -27.74 33.66
CA ILE A 446 6.68 -27.31 32.29
C ILE A 446 6.96 -28.57 31.45
N ASP A 447 6.01 -29.03 30.62
CA ASP A 447 6.29 -30.08 29.61
C ASP A 447 5.27 -30.12 28.45
N TRP A 448 5.23 -29.06 27.62
CA TRP A 448 4.47 -29.05 26.37
C TRP A 448 5.12 -28.17 25.29
N CYS A 449 6.36 -28.47 24.90
CA CYS A 449 7.08 -27.73 23.85
C CYS A 449 8.07 -28.56 23.02
N ALA A 450 7.93 -29.89 22.97
CA ALA A 450 8.85 -30.79 22.25
C ALA A 450 8.18 -32.08 21.74
N ARG A 451 7.28 -31.96 20.76
CA ARG A 451 6.89 -33.02 19.81
C ARG A 451 6.61 -32.41 18.44
#